data_AF-I1MR02-F1
#
_entry.id   AF-I1MR02-F1
#
_cell.length_a   1.000
_cell.length_b   1.000
_cell.length_c   1.000
_cell.angle_alpha   90.00
_cell.angle_beta   90.00
_cell.angle_gamma   90.00
#
_symmetry.space_group_name_H-M   'P 1'
#
loop_
_entity.id
_entity.type
_entity.pdbx_description
1 polymer ?
#
loop_
_entity_poly.entity_id
_entity_poly.type
_entity_poly.pdbx_seq_one_letter_code
_entity_poly.pdbx_strand_id
1 'polypeptide(L)'
;MGSSMLRLVLGLSVLSCVLVTSSAQTCRNQTFSNRVFATCRDLPQLTAYLHWTYDQASGRLEIAFKHAGITSTNRWVAWAINPRNTLDPAMIGAQALVAIPQSNGSPRAYASSITSTSTTLEEGAISYPLSGLSATFENNEVTIFATLTLPNGTTSFVHVWQDGPLSGTTPREHSHETSHQNSKEILDLLSGSSTQPTGNSRQRRRNVFALFLRPNKDHKYRVYWNVYHHLVGYATIIISVVNIFEGFETIEKYVGDRYNSWKHAYIGIIGALAGIAVFLEAFTWIIVFKRRKSENKIPHGANGANGYGSRPQQV
;
A
#
# COMPACT_ATOMS: atom_id res chain seq x y z
N MET A 1 34.11 -3.32 28.71
CA MET A 1 33.79 -4.08 27.47
C MET A 1 32.29 -4.11 27.14
N GLY A 2 31.35 -4.00 28.09
CA GLY A 2 29.91 -4.09 27.80
C GLY A 2 29.27 -2.91 27.06
N SER A 3 29.69 -1.67 27.33
CA SER A 3 29.04 -0.47 26.75
C SER A 3 29.38 -0.22 25.28
N SER A 4 30.64 -0.46 24.86
CA SER A 4 31.03 -0.36 23.44
C SER A 4 30.44 -1.48 22.57
N MET A 5 30.29 -2.69 23.12
CA MET A 5 29.64 -3.80 22.40
C MET A 5 28.16 -3.51 22.17
N LEU A 6 27.46 -2.96 23.17
CA LEU A 6 26.04 -2.60 23.05
C LEU A 6 25.80 -1.51 21.99
N ARG A 7 26.68 -0.51 21.90
CA ARG A 7 26.60 0.56 20.88
C ARG A 7 26.90 0.04 19.47
N LEU A 8 27.85 -0.88 19.33
CA LEU A 8 28.15 -1.54 18.05
C LEU A 8 26.97 -2.40 17.58
N VAL A 9 26.36 -3.15 18.48
CA VAL A 9 25.17 -3.99 18.22
C VAL A 9 23.97 -3.11 17.85
N LEU A 10 23.73 -1.99 18.54
CA LEU A 10 22.66 -1.06 18.20
C LEU A 10 22.89 -0.37 16.84
N GLY A 11 24.13 0.01 16.54
CA GLY A 11 24.50 0.60 15.25
C GLY A 11 24.35 -0.38 14.07
N LEU A 12 24.78 -1.63 14.24
CA LEU A 12 24.60 -2.71 13.26
C LEU A 12 23.12 -3.08 13.09
N SER A 13 22.32 -3.03 14.15
CA SER A 13 20.87 -3.24 14.10
C SER A 13 20.16 -2.17 13.27
N VAL A 14 20.54 -0.90 13.42
CA VAL A 14 19.94 0.21 12.66
C VAL A 14 20.42 0.19 11.20
N LEU A 15 21.69 -0.14 10.93
CA LEU A 15 22.20 -0.27 9.56
C LEU A 15 21.58 -1.47 8.83
N SER A 16 21.32 -2.57 9.54
CA SER A 16 20.53 -3.71 9.06
C SER A 16 19.10 -3.29 8.67
N CYS A 17 18.43 -2.46 9.49
CA CYS A 17 17.11 -1.93 9.15
C CYS A 17 17.08 -1.02 7.92
N VAL A 18 18.18 -0.33 7.60
CA VAL A 18 18.27 0.60 6.45
C VAL A 18 18.61 -0.14 5.15
N LEU A 19 19.37 -1.24 5.21
CA LEU A 19 19.72 -2.08 4.07
C LEU A 19 18.60 -3.03 3.63
N VAL A 20 17.57 -3.24 4.46
CA VAL A 20 16.28 -3.79 4.00
C VAL A 20 15.50 -2.66 3.31
N THR A 21 16.01 -2.19 2.18
CA THR A 21 15.14 -1.59 1.16
C THR A 21 14.17 -2.69 0.78
N SER A 22 12.96 -2.60 1.32
CA SER A 22 11.85 -3.49 1.04
C SER A 22 11.67 -3.53 -0.48
N SER A 23 12.03 -4.64 -1.11
CA SER A 23 11.55 -4.96 -2.46
C SER A 23 10.06 -5.23 -2.33
N ALA A 24 9.26 -4.19 -2.14
CA ALA A 24 7.81 -4.31 -2.12
C ALA A 24 7.39 -4.75 -3.53
N GLN A 25 7.03 -6.02 -3.67
CA GLN A 25 6.48 -6.54 -4.91
C GLN A 25 5.09 -5.90 -5.11
N THR A 26 4.96 -5.06 -6.11
CA THR A 26 3.66 -4.59 -6.59
C THR A 26 3.13 -5.57 -7.63
N CYS A 27 1.81 -5.65 -7.81
CA CYS A 27 1.20 -6.51 -8.83
C CYS A 27 1.81 -6.30 -10.22
N ARG A 28 2.17 -5.06 -10.56
CA ARG A 28 2.78 -4.70 -11.87
C ARG A 28 4.11 -5.39 -12.17
N ASN A 29 4.84 -5.82 -11.15
CA ASN A 29 6.12 -6.48 -11.30
C ASN A 29 5.99 -8.02 -11.28
N GLN A 30 4.77 -8.54 -11.13
CA GLN A 30 4.51 -9.97 -11.09
C GLN A 30 4.25 -10.49 -12.49
N THR A 31 4.85 -11.63 -12.82
CA THR A 31 4.70 -12.31 -14.09
C THR A 31 4.22 -13.73 -13.86
N PHE A 32 3.46 -14.27 -14.82
CA PHE A 32 3.00 -15.65 -14.79
C PHE A 32 3.53 -16.40 -16.00
N SER A 33 4.03 -17.62 -15.81
CA SER A 33 4.85 -18.34 -16.78
C SER A 33 4.22 -18.50 -18.17
N ASN A 34 2.88 -18.47 -18.28
CA ASN A 34 2.15 -18.61 -19.54
C ASN A 34 0.86 -17.76 -19.60
N ARG A 35 0.72 -16.73 -18.76
CA ARG A 35 -0.51 -15.92 -18.70
C ARG A 35 -0.18 -14.44 -18.57
N VAL A 36 -0.88 -13.62 -19.33
CA VAL A 36 -0.78 -12.16 -19.26
C VAL A 36 -2.16 -11.60 -18.96
N PHE A 37 -2.24 -10.75 -17.95
CA PHE A 37 -3.47 -10.11 -17.53
C PHE A 37 -3.45 -8.63 -17.90
N ALA A 38 -4.59 -8.12 -18.40
CA ALA A 38 -4.70 -6.74 -18.83
C ALA A 38 -4.64 -5.75 -17.65
N THR A 39 -5.22 -6.14 -16.52
CA THR A 39 -5.34 -5.29 -15.33
C THR A 39 -4.83 -6.03 -14.09
N CYS A 40 -4.22 -5.30 -13.17
CA CYS A 40 -3.85 -5.82 -11.86
C CYS A 40 -4.12 -4.80 -10.75
N ARG A 41 -4.26 -5.31 -9.53
CA ARG A 41 -4.48 -4.51 -8.33
C ARG A 41 -3.80 -5.12 -7.11
N ASP A 42 -3.09 -4.27 -6.37
CA ASP A 42 -2.64 -4.56 -5.01
C ASP A 42 -3.83 -4.46 -4.05
N LEU A 43 -4.19 -5.55 -3.38
CA LEU A 43 -5.31 -5.58 -2.45
C LEU A 43 -4.89 -4.99 -1.10
N PRO A 44 -5.79 -4.29 -0.38
CA PRO A 44 -5.43 -3.53 0.81
C PRO A 44 -5.07 -4.38 2.03
N GLN A 45 -5.41 -5.67 2.02
CA GLN A 45 -5.25 -6.58 3.15
C GLN A 45 -4.64 -7.91 2.70
N LEU A 46 -4.00 -8.58 3.66
CA LEU A 46 -3.43 -9.91 3.51
C LEU A 46 -2.33 -10.03 2.43
N THR A 47 -1.59 -8.97 2.10
CA THR A 47 -0.49 -9.07 1.09
C THR A 47 -0.94 -9.80 -0.18
N ALA A 48 -2.14 -9.47 -0.64
CA ALA A 48 -2.82 -10.17 -1.72
C ALA A 48 -2.90 -9.29 -2.97
N TYR A 49 -3.00 -9.92 -4.13
CA TYR A 49 -2.98 -9.29 -5.43
C TYR A 49 -4.01 -9.94 -6.33
N LEU A 50 -4.72 -9.14 -7.11
CA LEU A 50 -5.64 -9.65 -8.11
C LEU A 50 -5.20 -9.17 -9.49
N HIS A 51 -5.09 -10.11 -10.42
CA HIS A 51 -4.85 -9.87 -11.82
C HIS A 51 -6.03 -10.38 -12.61
N TRP A 52 -6.45 -9.66 -13.64
CA TRP A 52 -7.56 -10.10 -14.48
C TRP A 52 -7.52 -9.55 -15.90
N THR A 53 -8.18 -10.28 -16.78
CA THR A 53 -8.59 -9.84 -18.11
C THR A 53 -10.09 -10.08 -18.20
N TYR A 54 -10.84 -9.05 -18.59
CA TYR A 54 -12.30 -9.12 -18.67
C TYR A 54 -12.79 -8.74 -20.06
N ASP A 55 -13.58 -9.61 -20.67
CA ASP A 55 -14.34 -9.32 -21.87
C ASP A 55 -15.82 -9.11 -21.51
N GLN A 56 -16.27 -7.87 -21.59
CA GLN A 56 -17.63 -7.47 -21.24
C GLN A 56 -18.69 -8.08 -22.16
N ALA A 57 -18.35 -8.34 -23.43
CA ALA A 57 -19.31 -8.84 -24.42
C ALA A 57 -19.70 -10.29 -24.15
N SER A 58 -18.72 -11.13 -23.80
CA SER A 58 -18.95 -12.55 -23.45
C SER A 58 -19.13 -12.80 -21.95
N GLY A 59 -18.85 -11.81 -21.09
CA GLY A 59 -18.82 -11.98 -19.65
C GLY A 59 -17.62 -12.79 -19.15
N ARG A 60 -16.66 -13.14 -20.03
CA ARG A 60 -15.48 -13.94 -19.68
C ARG A 60 -14.52 -13.13 -18.81
N LEU A 61 -14.33 -13.61 -17.59
CA LEU A 61 -13.39 -13.08 -16.61
C LEU A 61 -12.30 -14.10 -16.33
N GLU A 62 -11.09 -13.80 -16.78
CA GLU A 62 -9.89 -14.57 -16.43
C GLU A 62 -9.18 -13.90 -15.26
N ILE A 63 -8.80 -14.69 -14.25
CA ILE A 63 -8.13 -14.16 -13.05
C ILE A 63 -6.86 -14.93 -12.69
N ALA A 64 -5.96 -14.21 -12.02
CA ALA A 64 -4.99 -14.78 -11.10
C ALA A 64 -5.06 -14.02 -9.76
N PHE A 65 -5.53 -14.71 -8.72
CA PHE A 65 -5.47 -14.22 -7.36
C PHE A 65 -4.22 -14.77 -6.68
N LYS A 66 -3.36 -13.88 -6.17
CA LYS A 66 -2.11 -14.25 -5.51
C LYS A 66 -2.12 -13.80 -4.07
N HIS A 67 -1.76 -14.69 -3.15
CA HIS A 67 -1.66 -14.42 -1.72
C HIS A 67 -0.28 -14.83 -1.21
N ALA A 68 0.47 -13.89 -0.65
CA ALA A 68 1.81 -14.12 -0.14
C ALA A 68 1.84 -14.29 1.39
N GLY A 69 2.91 -14.89 1.90
CA GLY A 69 3.08 -15.11 3.35
C GLY A 69 2.43 -16.41 3.85
N ILE A 70 2.13 -17.34 2.94
CA ILE A 70 1.65 -18.68 3.28
C ILE A 70 2.86 -19.58 3.50
N THR A 71 3.27 -19.74 4.75
CA THR A 71 4.52 -20.45 5.11
C THR A 71 4.33 -21.93 5.41
N SER A 72 3.11 -22.45 5.34
CA SER A 72 2.82 -23.86 5.64
C SER A 72 1.71 -24.41 4.77
N THR A 73 1.73 -25.74 4.59
CA THR A 73 0.70 -26.49 3.85
C THR A 73 -0.51 -26.85 4.71
N ASN A 74 -0.53 -26.46 5.99
CA ASN A 74 -1.68 -26.68 6.88
C ASN A 74 -2.65 -25.48 6.86
N ARG A 75 -2.79 -24.83 5.71
CA ARG A 75 -3.62 -23.65 5.50
C ARG A 75 -4.43 -23.77 4.23
N TRP A 76 -5.54 -23.04 4.17
CA TRP A 76 -6.28 -22.81 2.95
C TRP A 76 -6.19 -21.33 2.57
N VAL A 77 -6.33 -21.05 1.28
CA VAL A 77 -6.45 -19.71 0.70
C VAL A 77 -7.68 -19.70 -0.19
N ALA A 78 -8.48 -18.65 -0.13
CA ALA A 78 -9.65 -18.52 -0.97
C ALA A 78 -9.86 -17.09 -1.48
N TRP A 79 -10.37 -17.00 -2.70
CA TRP A 79 -10.92 -15.78 -3.29
C TRP A 79 -12.34 -16.07 -3.75
N ALA A 80 -13.27 -15.16 -3.50
CA ALA A 80 -14.68 -15.39 -3.76
C ALA A 80 -15.38 -14.17 -4.33
N ILE A 81 -16.36 -14.39 -5.22
CA ILE A 81 -17.29 -13.35 -5.70
C ILE A 81 -18.61 -13.52 -4.95
N ASN A 82 -19.22 -12.42 -4.51
CA ASN A 82 -20.60 -12.45 -4.01
C ASN A 82 -21.59 -12.10 -5.14
N PRO A 83 -22.38 -13.05 -5.65
CA PRO A 83 -23.34 -12.80 -6.72
C PRO A 83 -24.44 -11.80 -6.37
N ARG A 84 -24.71 -11.61 -5.07
CA ARG A 84 -25.67 -10.60 -4.59
C ARG A 84 -25.09 -9.19 -4.66
N ASN A 85 -23.79 -9.06 -4.86
CA ASN A 85 -23.06 -7.79 -4.94
C ASN A 85 -23.26 -6.88 -3.71
N THR A 86 -23.34 -7.48 -2.51
CA THR A 86 -23.55 -6.78 -1.23
C THR A 86 -22.28 -6.81 -0.37
N LEU A 87 -21.91 -5.68 0.25
CA LEU A 87 -20.77 -5.60 1.17
C LEU A 87 -21.10 -6.00 2.62
N ASP A 88 -22.38 -6.08 2.95
CA ASP A 88 -22.87 -6.43 4.28
C ASP A 88 -24.15 -7.29 4.19
N PRO A 89 -24.05 -8.62 4.43
CA PRO A 89 -22.81 -9.40 4.57
C PRO A 89 -22.13 -9.64 3.21
N ALA A 90 -20.81 -9.48 3.14
CA ALA A 90 -20.02 -9.80 1.93
C ALA A 90 -19.70 -11.28 1.78
N MET A 91 -19.53 -12.00 2.88
CA MET A 91 -19.15 -13.42 2.89
C MET A 91 -20.33 -14.35 2.60
N ILE A 92 -21.48 -14.11 3.25
CA ILE A 92 -22.65 -14.97 3.11
C ILE A 92 -23.23 -14.82 1.69
N GLY A 93 -23.37 -15.94 0.99
CA GLY A 93 -23.78 -16.00 -0.41
C GLY A 93 -22.62 -15.94 -1.41
N ALA A 94 -21.37 -15.75 -0.95
CA ALA A 94 -20.22 -15.73 -1.83
C ALA A 94 -19.87 -17.12 -2.38
N GLN A 95 -19.27 -17.13 -3.56
CA GLN A 95 -18.83 -18.32 -4.28
C GLN A 95 -17.32 -18.27 -4.38
N ALA A 96 -16.67 -19.20 -3.68
CA ALA A 96 -15.24 -19.22 -3.46
C ALA A 96 -14.53 -20.17 -4.41
N LEU A 97 -13.33 -19.75 -4.82
CA LEU A 97 -12.28 -20.59 -5.37
C LEU A 97 -11.27 -20.82 -4.25
N VAL A 98 -11.10 -22.07 -3.86
CA VAL A 98 -10.30 -22.48 -2.71
C VAL A 98 -9.05 -23.19 -3.22
N ALA A 99 -7.91 -22.86 -2.61
CA ALA A 99 -6.65 -23.55 -2.81
C ALA A 99 -6.09 -24.04 -1.47
N ILE A 100 -5.72 -25.30 -1.44
CA ILE A 100 -5.07 -25.95 -0.30
C ILE A 100 -3.67 -26.37 -0.76
N PRO A 101 -2.60 -25.70 -0.30
CA PRO A 101 -1.23 -26.12 -0.59
C PRO A 101 -0.97 -27.53 -0.08
N GLN A 102 -0.22 -28.31 -0.84
CA GLN A 102 0.12 -29.69 -0.50
C GLN A 102 1.64 -29.87 -0.48
N SER A 103 2.13 -30.80 0.33
CA SER A 103 3.56 -31.10 0.45
C SER A 103 4.18 -31.69 -0.83
N ASN A 104 3.35 -32.23 -1.73
CA ASN A 104 3.75 -32.72 -3.05
C ASN A 104 4.06 -31.59 -4.06
N GLY A 105 3.93 -30.31 -3.67
CA GLY A 105 4.18 -29.16 -4.53
C GLY A 105 3.02 -28.78 -5.47
N SER A 106 1.90 -29.51 -5.44
CA SER A 106 0.73 -29.25 -6.28
C SER A 106 -0.50 -28.98 -5.42
N PRO A 107 -0.94 -27.71 -5.26
CA PRO A 107 -2.12 -27.40 -4.46
C PRO A 107 -3.39 -28.02 -5.03
N ARG A 108 -4.28 -28.46 -4.13
CA ARG A 108 -5.65 -28.83 -4.50
C ARG A 108 -6.44 -27.53 -4.70
N ALA A 109 -7.07 -27.37 -5.86
CA ALA A 109 -7.95 -26.24 -6.15
C ALA A 109 -9.36 -26.73 -6.45
N TYR A 110 -10.37 -26.10 -5.86
CA TYR A 110 -11.77 -26.43 -6.08
C TYR A 110 -12.70 -25.24 -5.80
N ALA A 111 -13.96 -25.34 -6.19
CA ALA A 111 -14.97 -24.31 -5.94
C ALA A 111 -15.84 -24.66 -4.72
N SER A 112 -16.37 -23.66 -4.03
CA SER A 112 -17.23 -23.84 -2.86
C SER A 112 -18.26 -22.72 -2.76
N SER A 113 -19.49 -23.07 -2.39
CA SER A 113 -20.55 -22.08 -2.13
C SER A 113 -20.65 -21.79 -0.63
N ILE A 114 -20.57 -20.51 -0.24
CA ILE A 114 -20.63 -20.07 1.15
C ILE A 114 -22.06 -19.67 1.49
N THR A 115 -22.81 -20.57 2.13
CA THR A 115 -24.20 -20.32 2.53
C THR A 115 -24.34 -19.79 3.96
N SER A 116 -23.35 -20.04 4.81
CA SER A 116 -23.30 -19.60 6.21
C SER A 116 -21.87 -19.28 6.66
N THR A 117 -21.74 -18.63 7.82
CA THR A 117 -20.44 -18.37 8.48
C THR A 117 -19.81 -19.65 9.05
N SER A 118 -20.59 -20.71 9.26
CA SER A 118 -20.11 -22.01 9.76
C SER A 118 -19.58 -22.94 8.67
N THR A 119 -19.31 -22.41 7.47
CA THR A 119 -18.81 -23.19 6.33
C THR A 119 -17.45 -23.82 6.62
N THR A 120 -17.25 -25.03 6.11
CA THR A 120 -15.94 -25.69 6.05
C THR A 120 -15.33 -25.63 4.65
N LEU A 121 -15.83 -24.72 3.80
CA LEU A 121 -15.47 -24.60 2.39
C LEU A 121 -15.51 -25.97 1.69
N GLU A 122 -16.64 -26.66 1.81
CA GLU A 122 -16.85 -27.95 1.17
C GLU A 122 -16.84 -27.81 -0.36
N GLU A 123 -16.23 -28.76 -1.04
CA GLU A 123 -16.16 -28.76 -2.50
C GLU A 123 -17.56 -28.91 -3.11
N GLY A 124 -17.90 -28.02 -4.04
CA GLY A 124 -19.21 -28.02 -4.66
C GLY A 124 -19.30 -27.08 -5.85
N ALA A 125 -20.44 -27.17 -6.55
CA ALA A 125 -20.71 -26.30 -7.68
C ALA A 125 -20.96 -24.85 -7.23
N ILE A 126 -20.64 -23.91 -8.13
CA ILE A 126 -20.94 -22.49 -8.02
C ILE A 126 -21.79 -22.08 -9.23
N SER A 127 -22.52 -20.97 -9.14
CA SER A 127 -23.46 -20.56 -10.19
C SER A 127 -22.78 -20.01 -11.44
N TYR A 128 -21.56 -19.46 -11.30
CA TYR A 128 -20.80 -19.00 -12.46
C TYR A 128 -20.12 -20.18 -13.17
N PRO A 129 -20.33 -20.37 -14.48
CA PRO A 129 -19.57 -21.35 -15.24
C PRO A 129 -18.07 -21.12 -15.04
N LEU A 130 -17.39 -22.17 -14.60
CA LEU A 130 -16.00 -22.14 -14.17
C LEU A 130 -15.17 -23.09 -15.04
N SER A 131 -14.04 -22.61 -15.53
CA SER A 131 -13.08 -23.41 -16.28
C SER A 131 -11.64 -23.01 -15.96
N GLY A 132 -10.70 -23.89 -16.25
CA GLY A 132 -9.26 -23.61 -16.07
C GLY A 132 -8.86 -23.30 -14.62
N LEU A 133 -9.61 -23.81 -13.64
CA LEU A 133 -9.29 -23.67 -12.22
C LEU A 133 -8.01 -24.48 -11.93
N SER A 134 -6.99 -23.78 -11.44
CA SER A 134 -5.74 -24.40 -10.98
C SER A 134 -5.10 -23.54 -9.91
N ALA A 135 -4.17 -24.08 -9.13
CA ALA A 135 -3.41 -23.30 -8.17
C ALA A 135 -1.93 -23.72 -8.12
N THR A 136 -1.07 -22.80 -7.71
CA THR A 136 0.36 -23.05 -7.49
C THR A 136 0.75 -22.61 -6.08
N PHE A 137 1.77 -23.25 -5.52
CA PHE A 137 2.33 -22.89 -4.22
C PHE A 137 3.85 -22.91 -4.30
N GLU A 138 4.44 -21.73 -4.40
CA GLU A 138 5.88 -21.54 -4.56
C GLU A 138 6.30 -20.30 -3.79
N ASN A 139 7.51 -20.28 -3.24
CA ASN A 139 8.07 -19.11 -2.53
C ASN A 139 7.18 -18.57 -1.38
N ASN A 140 6.44 -19.44 -0.70
CA ASN A 140 5.44 -19.07 0.32
C ASN A 140 4.28 -18.21 -0.23
N GLU A 141 3.95 -18.39 -1.51
CA GLU A 141 2.87 -17.68 -2.18
C GLU A 141 1.93 -18.69 -2.84
N VAL A 142 0.64 -18.50 -2.62
CA VAL A 142 -0.42 -19.26 -3.29
C VAL A 142 -0.97 -18.43 -4.41
N THR A 143 -1.04 -18.98 -5.62
CA THR A 143 -1.73 -18.34 -6.75
C THR A 143 -2.87 -19.21 -7.22
N ILE A 144 -4.07 -18.66 -7.29
CA ILE A 144 -5.28 -19.29 -7.82
C ILE A 144 -5.55 -18.71 -9.19
N PHE A 145 -5.67 -19.57 -10.19
CA PHE A 145 -6.01 -19.21 -11.55
C PHE A 145 -7.40 -19.75 -11.89
N ALA A 146 -8.21 -18.97 -12.60
CA ALA A 146 -9.53 -19.41 -13.05
C ALA A 146 -10.06 -18.57 -14.20
N THR A 147 -11.03 -19.12 -14.93
CA THR A 147 -11.88 -18.39 -15.87
C THR A 147 -13.33 -18.57 -15.46
N LEU A 148 -14.00 -17.46 -15.15
CA LEU A 148 -15.42 -17.40 -14.80
C LEU A 148 -16.20 -16.76 -15.95
N THR A 149 -17.44 -17.21 -16.16
CA THR A 149 -18.39 -16.51 -17.03
C THR A 149 -19.39 -15.76 -16.17
N LEU A 150 -19.29 -14.43 -16.15
CA LEU A 150 -20.20 -13.54 -15.45
C LEU A 150 -21.42 -13.22 -16.33
N PRO A 151 -22.55 -12.77 -15.74
CA PRO A 151 -23.67 -12.26 -16.51
C PRO A 151 -23.24 -11.14 -17.46
N ASN A 152 -23.81 -11.12 -18.66
CA ASN A 152 -23.48 -10.13 -19.68
C ASN A 152 -23.73 -8.71 -19.16
N GLY A 153 -22.78 -7.80 -19.43
CA GLY A 153 -22.86 -6.42 -18.97
C GLY A 153 -22.45 -6.18 -17.52
N THR A 154 -21.93 -7.19 -16.80
CA THR A 154 -21.35 -6.99 -15.47
C THR A 154 -20.21 -5.96 -15.52
N THR A 155 -20.31 -4.88 -14.77
CA THR A 155 -19.26 -3.84 -14.70
C THR A 155 -18.50 -3.88 -13.37
N SER A 156 -19.12 -4.38 -12.32
CA SER A 156 -18.53 -4.50 -10.99
C SER A 156 -19.09 -5.68 -10.21
N PHE A 157 -18.32 -6.14 -9.22
CA PHE A 157 -18.78 -7.12 -8.24
C PHE A 157 -18.15 -6.88 -6.87
N VAL A 158 -18.80 -7.41 -5.83
CA VAL A 158 -18.18 -7.60 -4.52
C VAL A 158 -17.37 -8.87 -4.55
N HIS A 159 -16.11 -8.76 -4.12
CA HIS A 159 -15.29 -9.93 -3.83
C HIS A 159 -14.71 -9.86 -2.43
N VAL A 160 -14.38 -11.05 -1.93
CA VAL A 160 -13.74 -11.26 -0.63
C VAL A 160 -12.58 -12.23 -0.81
N TRP A 161 -11.56 -12.10 0.03
CA TRP A 161 -10.42 -13.01 0.00
C TRP A 161 -9.96 -13.30 1.42
N GLN A 162 -9.58 -14.55 1.68
CA GLN A 162 -9.23 -15.00 3.02
C GLN A 162 -8.22 -16.14 2.97
N ASP A 163 -7.59 -16.38 4.12
CA ASP A 163 -6.84 -17.58 4.41
C ASP A 163 -7.10 -18.03 5.84
N GLY A 164 -6.85 -19.31 6.12
CA GLY A 164 -7.08 -19.88 7.43
C GLY A 164 -6.42 -21.24 7.63
N PRO A 165 -6.50 -21.81 8.84
CA PRO A 165 -5.90 -23.10 9.15
C PRO A 165 -6.75 -24.27 8.62
N LEU A 166 -6.11 -25.42 8.47
CA LEU A 166 -6.79 -26.71 8.24
C LEU A 166 -6.84 -27.52 9.56
N SER A 167 -7.88 -28.34 9.68
CA SER A 167 -7.91 -29.48 10.60
C SER A 167 -7.91 -30.75 9.75
N GLY A 168 -6.76 -31.43 9.67
CA GLY A 168 -6.54 -32.49 8.69
C GLY A 168 -6.58 -31.92 7.27
N THR A 169 -7.60 -32.29 6.49
CA THR A 169 -7.84 -31.78 5.12
C THR A 169 -8.97 -30.75 5.05
N THR A 170 -9.59 -30.43 6.18
CA THR A 170 -10.81 -29.61 6.23
C THR A 170 -10.49 -28.17 6.61
N PRO A 171 -10.86 -27.19 5.78
CA PRO A 171 -10.80 -25.78 6.12
C PRO A 171 -11.51 -25.44 7.43
N ARG A 172 -10.84 -24.63 8.25
CA ARG A 172 -11.37 -24.07 9.49
C ARG A 172 -11.57 -22.56 9.35
N GLU A 173 -12.33 -22.01 10.28
CA GLU A 173 -12.58 -20.58 10.41
C GLU A 173 -11.29 -19.75 10.28
N HIS A 174 -11.38 -18.68 9.50
CA HIS A 174 -10.28 -17.74 9.31
C HIS A 174 -10.17 -16.78 10.51
N SER A 175 -9.06 -16.05 10.61
CA SER A 175 -8.92 -15.02 11.66
C SER A 175 -10.00 -13.93 11.57
N HIS A 176 -10.38 -13.39 12.73
CA HIS A 176 -11.31 -12.25 12.87
C HIS A 176 -10.59 -10.93 13.08
N GLU A 177 -9.29 -10.87 12.85
CA GLU A 177 -8.57 -9.60 12.87
C GLU A 177 -9.15 -8.59 11.86
N THR A 178 -8.94 -7.31 12.13
CA THR A 178 -9.42 -6.21 11.28
C THR A 178 -8.94 -6.31 9.84
N SER A 179 -7.74 -6.87 9.61
CA SER A 179 -7.23 -7.15 8.26
C SER A 179 -8.14 -8.11 7.51
N HIS A 180 -8.50 -9.23 8.13
CA HIS A 180 -9.40 -10.24 7.57
C HIS A 180 -10.84 -9.73 7.39
N GLN A 181 -11.38 -8.98 8.36
CA GLN A 181 -12.71 -8.37 8.23
C GLN A 181 -12.80 -7.35 7.09
N ASN A 182 -11.69 -6.68 6.78
CA ASN A 182 -11.57 -5.69 5.70
C ASN A 182 -11.08 -6.27 4.37
N SER A 183 -10.89 -7.59 4.27
CA SER A 183 -10.54 -8.29 3.02
C SER A 183 -11.75 -8.43 2.09
N LYS A 184 -12.38 -7.29 1.80
CA LYS A 184 -13.56 -7.16 0.95
C LYS A 184 -13.57 -5.80 0.26
N GLU A 185 -14.05 -5.75 -0.98
CA GLU A 185 -14.31 -4.51 -1.70
C GLU A 185 -15.30 -4.74 -2.86
N ILE A 186 -15.90 -3.65 -3.34
CA ILE A 186 -16.54 -3.60 -4.66
C ILE A 186 -15.44 -3.26 -5.66
N LEU A 187 -15.24 -4.11 -6.66
CA LEU A 187 -14.27 -3.92 -7.73
C LEU A 187 -14.99 -3.58 -9.04
N ASP A 188 -14.58 -2.48 -9.67
CA ASP A 188 -14.98 -2.14 -11.04
C ASP A 188 -14.00 -2.81 -12.03
N LEU A 189 -14.54 -3.70 -12.87
CA LEU A 189 -13.77 -4.57 -13.74
C LEU A 189 -13.08 -3.83 -14.90
N LEU A 190 -13.62 -2.69 -15.32
CA LEU A 190 -13.16 -1.95 -16.48
C LEU A 190 -12.09 -0.93 -16.10
N SER A 191 -12.31 -0.21 -15.00
CA SER A 191 -11.39 0.83 -14.52
C SER A 191 -10.35 0.31 -13.52
N GLY A 192 -10.61 -0.84 -12.88
CA GLY A 192 -9.82 -1.34 -11.74
C GLY A 192 -9.97 -0.50 -10.47
N SER A 193 -10.91 0.44 -10.45
CA SER A 193 -11.27 1.20 -9.25
C SER A 193 -11.96 0.30 -8.24
N SER A 194 -11.83 0.61 -6.95
CA SER A 194 -12.57 -0.10 -5.91
C SER A 194 -13.19 0.83 -4.88
N THR A 195 -14.31 0.36 -4.33
CA THR A 195 -15.02 1.01 -3.23
C THR A 195 -15.09 0.05 -2.05
N GLN A 196 -14.52 0.44 -0.92
CA GLN A 196 -14.68 -0.27 0.35
C GLN A 196 -15.85 0.33 1.15
N PRO A 197 -16.53 -0.46 2.01
CA PRO A 197 -17.48 0.12 2.95
C PRO A 197 -16.74 1.11 3.85
N THR A 198 -17.37 2.25 4.12
CA THR A 198 -16.81 3.37 4.88
C THR A 198 -16.48 2.99 6.33
N GLY A 199 -15.33 2.36 6.53
CA GLY A 199 -14.59 2.33 7.78
C GLY A 199 -13.40 3.26 7.64
N ASN A 200 -13.43 4.39 8.36
CA ASN A 200 -12.42 5.45 8.43
C ASN A 200 -11.45 5.57 7.25
N SER A 201 -11.60 6.67 6.50
CA SER A 201 -10.83 7.14 5.33
C SER A 201 -9.30 7.27 5.48
N ARG A 202 -8.69 6.68 6.50
CA ARG A 202 -7.25 6.72 6.78
C ARG A 202 -6.46 5.54 6.20
N GLN A 203 -7.11 4.51 5.65
CA GLN A 203 -6.42 3.36 5.04
C GLN A 203 -6.07 3.57 3.55
N ARG A 204 -5.93 4.83 3.10
CA ARG A 204 -5.31 5.11 1.80
C ARG A 204 -3.82 5.38 2.05
N ARG A 205 -2.97 4.45 1.56
CA ARG A 205 -1.51 4.53 1.41
C ARG A 205 -0.62 4.15 2.61
N ARG A 206 -0.35 2.85 2.74
CA ARG A 206 0.99 2.35 3.11
C ARG A 206 1.75 2.14 1.80
N ASN A 207 2.31 3.20 1.20
CA ASN A 207 3.76 3.49 1.21
C ASN A 207 4.04 5.00 1.19
N VAL A 208 3.25 5.78 1.93
CA VAL A 208 3.24 7.24 1.77
C VAL A 208 3.18 7.96 3.13
N PHE A 209 3.76 7.40 4.18
CA PHE A 209 3.83 8.09 5.48
C PHE A 209 4.53 9.45 5.40
N ALA A 210 5.53 9.60 4.52
CA ALA A 210 6.22 10.87 4.30
C ALA A 210 5.39 11.91 3.50
N LEU A 211 4.45 11.48 2.65
CA LEU A 211 3.65 12.41 1.84
C LEU A 211 2.28 12.73 2.45
N PHE A 212 1.75 11.89 3.35
CA PHE A 212 0.39 12.06 3.92
C PHE A 212 0.31 12.91 5.18
N LEU A 213 1.44 13.17 5.84
CA LEU A 213 1.47 14.19 6.88
C LEU A 213 1.51 15.62 6.30
N ARG A 214 1.69 15.78 4.99
CA ARG A 214 1.63 17.08 4.32
C ARG A 214 0.18 17.58 4.30
N PRO A 215 -0.20 18.60 5.11
CA PRO A 215 -1.57 19.07 5.16
C PRO A 215 -1.97 19.68 3.81
N ASN A 216 -3.25 19.54 3.44
CA ASN A 216 -3.78 20.08 2.19
C ASN A 216 -3.49 21.60 2.09
N LYS A 217 -3.32 22.12 0.87
CA LYS A 217 -2.72 23.45 0.62
C LYS A 217 -3.50 24.62 1.22
N ASP A 218 -4.77 24.41 1.56
CA ASP A 218 -5.76 25.47 1.80
C ASP A 218 -6.21 25.60 3.28
N HIS A 219 -5.48 25.00 4.22
CA HIS A 219 -5.84 25.05 5.66
C HIS A 219 -4.70 25.58 6.54
N LYS A 220 -5.05 26.29 7.62
CA LYS A 220 -4.13 26.84 8.66
C LYS A 220 -3.10 25.82 9.19
N TYR A 221 -3.40 24.52 9.12
CA TYR A 221 -2.55 23.43 9.62
C TYR A 221 -1.26 23.24 8.80
N ARG A 222 -1.19 23.68 7.54
CA ARG A 222 0.02 23.58 6.73
C ARG A 222 1.17 24.43 7.25
N VAL A 223 0.86 25.59 7.84
CA VAL A 223 1.86 26.48 8.44
C VAL A 223 2.46 25.83 9.67
N TYR A 224 1.63 25.30 10.58
CA TYR A 224 2.10 24.58 11.77
C TYR A 224 2.91 23.34 11.42
N TRP A 225 2.52 22.60 10.38
CA TRP A 225 3.27 21.45 9.91
C TRP A 225 4.65 21.82 9.38
N ASN A 226 4.75 22.90 8.59
CA ASN A 226 6.05 23.38 8.11
C ASN A 226 6.94 23.81 9.29
N VAL A 227 6.38 24.56 10.24
CA VAL A 227 7.12 24.97 11.45
C VAL A 227 7.60 23.76 12.24
N TYR A 228 6.72 22.78 12.48
CA TYR A 228 7.06 21.54 13.15
C TYR A 228 8.19 20.80 12.43
N HIS A 229 8.09 20.64 11.11
CA HIS A 229 9.07 19.89 10.33
C HIS A 229 10.44 20.57 10.29
N HIS A 230 10.47 21.90 10.18
CA HIS A 230 11.71 22.67 10.28
C HIS A 230 12.31 22.57 11.68
N LEU A 231 11.49 22.72 12.74
CA LEU A 231 11.96 22.66 14.11
C LEU A 231 12.54 21.28 14.47
N VAL A 232 11.82 20.20 14.13
CA VAL A 232 12.29 18.83 14.36
C VAL A 232 13.52 18.50 13.49
N GLY A 233 13.52 18.95 12.24
CA GLY A 233 14.66 18.78 11.33
C GLY A 233 15.93 19.44 11.85
N TYR A 234 15.87 20.72 12.21
CA TYR A 234 17.02 21.44 12.76
C TYR A 234 17.45 20.88 14.12
N ALA A 235 16.52 20.52 15.00
CA ALA A 235 16.85 19.86 16.27
C ALA A 235 17.62 18.55 16.03
N THR A 236 17.20 17.74 15.06
CA THR A 236 17.86 16.48 14.71
C THR A 236 19.29 16.71 14.20
N ILE A 237 19.49 17.74 13.35
CA ILE A 237 20.81 18.12 12.84
C ILE A 237 21.73 18.61 13.97
N ILE A 238 21.20 19.43 14.90
CA ILE A 238 21.99 19.92 16.03
C ILE A 238 22.40 18.76 16.95
N ILE A 239 21.47 17.87 17.28
CA ILE A 239 21.72 16.69 18.12
C ILE A 239 22.76 15.77 17.45
N SER A 240 22.68 15.55 16.14
CA SER A 240 23.65 14.71 15.44
C SER A 240 25.06 15.31 15.45
N VAL A 241 25.19 16.63 15.27
CA VAL A 241 26.48 17.34 15.35
C VAL A 241 27.07 17.25 16.75
N VAL A 242 26.27 17.49 17.81
CA VAL A 242 26.72 17.37 19.21
C VAL A 242 27.19 15.95 19.54
N ASN A 243 26.41 14.94 19.16
CA ASN A 243 26.77 13.54 19.37
C ASN A 243 28.10 13.16 18.71
N ILE A 244 28.41 13.76 17.55
CA ILE A 244 29.67 13.52 16.84
C ILE A 244 30.83 14.23 17.55
N PHE A 245 30.65 15.44 18.08
CA PHE A 245 31.67 16.11 18.88
C PHE A 245 31.97 15.38 20.20
N GLU A 246 30.96 14.85 20.90
CA GLU A 246 31.18 13.99 22.08
C GLU A 246 31.94 12.70 21.72
N GLY A 247 31.65 12.14 20.53
CA GLY A 247 32.40 11.03 19.97
C GLY A 247 33.87 11.38 19.71
N PHE A 248 34.13 12.58 19.18
CA PHE A 248 35.49 13.08 18.95
C PHE A 248 36.27 13.28 20.26
N GLU A 249 35.67 13.86 21.30
CA GLU A 249 36.30 14.01 22.63
C GLU A 249 36.65 12.64 23.27
N THR A 250 35.84 11.61 23.01
CA THR A 250 36.16 10.25 23.45
C THR A 250 37.38 9.68 22.73
N ILE A 251 37.55 10.00 21.44
CA ILE A 251 38.65 9.49 20.59
C ILE A 251 39.95 10.29 20.81
N GLU A 252 39.88 11.55 21.26
CA GLU A 252 41.03 12.40 21.64
C GLU A 252 41.97 11.66 22.61
N LYS A 253 41.39 10.95 23.59
CA LYS A 253 42.11 10.14 24.57
C LYS A 253 42.93 8.99 23.97
N TYR A 254 42.59 8.53 22.76
CA TYR A 254 43.19 7.36 22.11
C TYR A 254 44.11 7.70 20.92
N VAL A 255 43.91 8.84 20.25
CA VAL A 255 44.52 9.13 18.94
C VAL A 255 45.54 10.28 18.96
N GLY A 256 45.64 11.05 20.04
CA GLY A 256 46.73 12.03 20.22
C GLY A 256 46.78 13.14 19.16
N ASP A 257 47.97 13.44 18.65
CA ASP A 257 48.29 14.55 17.72
C ASP A 257 47.51 14.58 16.39
N ARG A 258 47.05 13.43 15.88
CA ARG A 258 46.18 13.38 14.69
C ARG A 258 44.78 13.95 14.94
N TYR A 259 44.30 13.99 16.19
CA TYR A 259 42.94 14.43 16.55
C TYR A 259 42.58 15.83 16.03
N ASN A 260 43.45 16.81 16.26
CA ASN A 260 43.16 18.21 15.91
C ASN A 260 42.94 18.38 14.39
N SER A 261 43.70 17.64 13.57
CA SER A 261 43.55 17.69 12.11
C SER A 261 42.18 17.16 11.64
N TRP A 262 41.73 16.02 12.18
CA TRP A 262 40.43 15.44 11.83
C TRP A 262 39.26 16.27 12.34
N LYS A 263 39.37 16.83 13.55
CA LYS A 263 38.38 17.75 14.12
C LYS A 263 38.24 19.01 13.26
N HIS A 264 39.34 19.64 12.85
CA HIS A 264 39.31 20.82 11.98
C HIS A 264 38.77 20.51 10.58
N ALA A 265 39.13 19.36 10.00
CA ALA A 265 38.59 18.93 8.72
C ALA A 265 37.06 18.73 8.78
N TYR A 266 36.57 18.06 9.84
CA TYR A 266 35.14 17.84 10.06
C TYR A 266 34.38 19.16 10.27
N ILE A 267 34.92 20.08 11.08
CA ILE A 267 34.37 21.44 11.24
C ILE A 267 34.28 22.17 9.90
N GLY A 268 35.33 22.06 9.06
CA GLY A 268 35.36 22.66 7.73
C GLY A 268 34.26 22.11 6.81
N ILE A 269 34.03 20.79 6.83
CA ILE A 269 32.98 20.14 6.03
C ILE A 269 31.59 20.61 6.46
N ILE A 270 31.30 20.64 7.77
CA ILE A 270 30.01 21.15 8.27
C ILE A 270 29.82 22.61 7.88
N GLY A 271 30.85 23.45 8.05
CA GLY A 271 30.81 24.86 7.67
C GLY A 271 30.48 25.06 6.20
N ALA A 272 31.11 24.28 5.31
CA ALA A 272 30.83 24.30 3.88
C ALA A 272 29.37 23.87 3.57
N LEU A 273 28.88 22.79 4.17
CA LEU A 273 27.51 22.32 3.99
C LEU A 273 26.48 23.34 4.50
N ALA A 274 26.73 23.98 5.64
CA ALA A 274 25.90 25.05 6.17
C ALA A 274 25.87 26.26 5.22
N GLY A 275 27.03 26.66 4.68
CA GLY A 275 27.12 27.74 3.69
C GLY A 275 26.34 27.44 2.41
N ILE A 276 26.46 26.21 1.89
CA ILE A 276 25.68 25.75 0.72
C ILE A 276 24.18 25.79 1.03
N ALA A 277 23.76 25.32 2.20
CA ALA A 277 22.35 25.33 2.60
C ALA A 277 21.79 26.76 2.67
N VAL A 278 22.51 27.70 3.29
CA VAL A 278 22.11 29.12 3.36
C VAL A 278 22.02 29.74 1.96
N PHE A 279 22.99 29.44 1.09
CA PHE A 279 22.97 29.92 -0.29
C PHE A 279 21.76 29.40 -1.07
N LEU A 280 21.47 28.10 -0.98
CA LEU A 280 20.31 27.49 -1.64
C LEU A 280 18.98 28.03 -1.08
N GLU A 281 18.91 28.26 0.23
CA GLU A 281 17.75 28.88 0.86
C GLU A 281 17.54 30.30 0.33
N ALA A 282 18.57 31.15 0.32
CA ALA A 282 18.50 32.49 -0.25
C ALA A 282 18.08 32.49 -1.72
N PHE A 283 18.63 31.57 -2.52
CA PHE A 283 18.26 31.40 -3.93
C PHE A 283 16.78 31.01 -4.11
N THR A 284 16.27 30.08 -3.27
CA THR A 284 14.85 29.70 -3.32
C THR A 284 13.92 30.86 -2.97
N TRP A 285 14.28 31.70 -2.00
CA TRP A 285 13.52 32.91 -1.67
C TRP A 285 13.52 33.93 -2.80
N ILE A 286 14.66 34.15 -3.49
CA ILE A 286 14.73 35.03 -4.66
C ILE A 286 13.76 34.57 -5.76
N ILE A 287 13.69 33.27 -6.02
CA ILE A 287 12.74 32.69 -7.00
C ILE A 287 11.29 32.94 -6.56
N VAL A 288 10.97 32.70 -5.29
CA VAL A 288 9.61 32.91 -4.74
C VAL A 288 9.19 34.39 -4.86
N PHE A 289 10.09 35.34 -4.56
CA PHE A 289 9.79 36.77 -4.71
C PHE A 289 9.60 37.18 -6.18
N LYS A 290 10.43 36.66 -7.10
CA LYS A 290 10.24 36.91 -8.54
C LYS A 290 8.88 36.39 -9.04
N ARG A 291 8.46 35.20 -8.59
CA ARG A 291 7.17 34.60 -8.96
C ARG A 291 5.98 35.42 -8.44
N ARG A 292 6.03 35.87 -7.17
CA ARG A 292 4.99 36.73 -6.58
C ARG A 292 4.86 38.07 -7.32
N LYS A 293 5.97 38.65 -7.78
CA LYS A 293 5.97 39.90 -8.57
C LYS A 293 5.36 39.70 -9.97
N SER A 294 5.38 38.49 -10.52
CA SER A 294 4.75 38.17 -11.82
C SER A 294 3.25 37.95 -11.69
N GLU A 295 2.78 37.31 -10.63
CA GLU A 295 1.35 37.09 -10.37
C GLU A 295 0.61 38.41 -10.11
N ASN A 296 1.22 39.35 -9.39
CA ASN A 296 0.64 40.69 -9.13
C ASN A 296 0.58 41.63 -10.35
N LYS A 297 1.12 41.22 -11.51
CA LYS A 297 1.13 42.04 -12.75
C LYS A 297 0.00 41.69 -13.73
N ILE A 298 -0.82 40.68 -13.45
CA ILE A 298 -2.01 40.39 -14.28
C ILE A 298 -3.17 41.26 -13.80
N PRO A 299 -3.71 42.20 -14.62
CA PRO A 299 -4.89 42.96 -14.23
C PRO A 299 -6.13 42.07 -14.31
N HIS A 300 -6.83 41.90 -13.19
CA HIS A 300 -8.23 41.49 -13.22
C HIS A 300 -9.06 42.65 -13.76
N GLY A 301 -9.49 42.54 -15.04
CA GLY A 301 -10.36 43.54 -15.65
C GLY A 301 -11.14 42.98 -16.82
N ALA A 302 -12.38 42.55 -16.57
CA ALA A 302 -13.56 42.80 -17.40
C ALA A 302 -14.81 42.21 -16.71
N ASN A 303 -15.62 43.10 -16.15
CA ASN A 303 -16.95 42.82 -15.60
C ASN A 303 -17.93 42.53 -16.75
N GLY A 304 -18.58 41.36 -16.74
CA GLY A 304 -19.79 41.08 -17.51
C GLY A 304 -21.01 41.23 -16.61
N ALA A 305 -21.81 42.26 -16.87
CA ALA A 305 -23.03 42.60 -16.14
C ALA A 305 -24.27 41.89 -16.71
N ASN A 306 -25.25 41.67 -15.82
CA ASN A 306 -26.71 41.60 -16.00
C ASN A 306 -27.38 40.29 -16.47
N GLY A 307 -28.40 39.89 -15.69
CA GLY A 307 -29.56 39.14 -16.20
C GLY A 307 -30.25 38.18 -15.22
N TYR A 308 -30.93 38.68 -14.17
CA TYR A 308 -31.92 37.90 -13.41
C TYR A 308 -33.27 38.64 -13.36
N GLY A 309 -34.34 37.92 -13.69
CA GLY A 309 -35.76 38.33 -13.60
C GLY A 309 -36.54 37.76 -14.78
N SER A 310 -37.72 37.16 -14.70
CA SER A 310 -38.64 36.84 -13.60
C SER A 310 -39.74 35.94 -14.20
N ARG A 311 -40.22 34.99 -13.37
CA ARG A 311 -41.46 34.18 -13.40
C ARG A 311 -42.56 34.53 -14.45
N PRO A 312 -43.20 33.55 -15.12
CA PRO A 312 -44.48 33.76 -15.79
C PRO A 312 -45.67 33.50 -14.85
N GLN A 313 -46.64 34.41 -14.91
CA GLN A 313 -47.99 34.28 -14.35
C GLN A 313 -48.93 33.69 -15.41
N GLN A 314 -49.91 32.90 -14.96
CA GLN A 314 -51.15 32.51 -15.67
C GLN A 314 -51.79 33.77 -16.30
N VAL A 315 -52.38 33.72 -17.50
CA VAL A 315 -53.61 33.01 -17.94
C VAL A 315 -53.51 32.74 -19.44
#